data_AF-A0A6B8RSX4-F1
#
_entry.id   AF-A0A6B8RSX4-F1
#
_cell.length_a   1.000
_cell.length_b   1.000
_cell.length_c   1.000
_cell.angle_alpha   90.00
_cell.angle_beta   90.00
_cell.angle_gamma   90.00
#
_symmetry.space_group_name_H-M   'P 1'
#
loop_
_entity.id
_entity.type
_entity.pdbx_description
1 polymer ?
#
loop_
_entity_poly.entity_id
_entity_poly.type
_entity_poly.pdbx_seq_one_letter_code
_entity_poly.pdbx_strand_id
1 'polypeptide(L)'
;MKTSELSAIEFSARFGKDKIIPGPFSYFLCDNGLGLIKDNIKKSIEVLAAAEISHVELTLEDELALLSLVCGEFSEEIIIPKHDTLMDYEAREKSTSRNQNTIWGLFFTFIVICLVICVYIFR
;
A
#
# COMPACT_ATOMS: atom_id res chain seq x y z
N MET A 1 18.39 -14.41 3.40
CA MET A 1 17.60 -15.08 2.33
C MET A 1 17.85 -14.31 1.04
N LYS A 2 18.32 -14.93 -0.06
CA LYS A 2 18.46 -14.20 -1.33
C LYS A 2 17.11 -14.26 -2.04
N THR A 3 16.72 -13.12 -2.60
CA THR A 3 15.52 -12.99 -3.43
C THR A 3 15.95 -12.52 -4.80
N SER A 4 15.57 -13.25 -5.84
CA SER A 4 15.77 -12.83 -7.23
C SER A 4 14.47 -12.24 -7.78
N GLU A 5 14.54 -11.02 -8.31
CA GLU A 5 13.41 -10.44 -9.04
C GLU A 5 13.19 -11.22 -10.33
N LEU A 6 11.93 -11.56 -10.61
CA LEU A 6 11.51 -12.27 -11.81
C LEU A 6 10.56 -11.42 -12.64
N SER A 7 10.56 -11.66 -13.94
CA SER A 7 9.50 -11.14 -14.79
C SER A 7 8.17 -11.81 -14.48
N ALA A 8 7.06 -11.12 -14.74
CA ALA A 8 5.71 -11.69 -14.56
C ALA A 8 5.50 -13.00 -15.34
N ILE A 9 6.17 -13.13 -16.50
CA ILE A 9 6.10 -14.32 -17.35
C ILE A 9 6.78 -15.51 -16.67
N GLU A 10 8.00 -15.33 -16.15
CA GLU A 10 8.75 -16.37 -15.45
C GLU A 10 8.07 -16.78 -14.14
N PHE A 11 7.49 -15.81 -13.43
CA PHE A 11 6.72 -16.07 -12.22
C PHE A 11 5.49 -16.94 -12.52
N SER A 12 4.76 -16.62 -13.60
CA SER A 12 3.56 -17.37 -14.00
C SER A 12 3.83 -18.80 -14.44
N ALA A 13 5.02 -19.06 -15.01
CA ALA A 13 5.42 -20.40 -15.40
C ALA A 13 5.66 -21.32 -14.20
N ARG A 14 5.97 -20.75 -13.02
CA ARG A 14 6.28 -21.49 -11.79
C ARG A 14 5.11 -21.58 -10.83
N PHE A 15 4.32 -20.52 -10.68
CA PHE A 15 3.24 -20.41 -9.68
C PHE A 15 1.83 -20.43 -10.29
N GLY A 16 1.72 -20.51 -11.62
CA GLY A 16 0.45 -20.53 -12.34
C GLY A 16 0.04 -19.15 -12.87
N LYS A 17 -0.64 -19.14 -14.02
CA LYS A 17 -1.09 -17.90 -14.68
C LYS A 17 -2.18 -17.16 -13.92
N ASP A 18 -2.95 -17.87 -13.11
CA ASP A 18 -4.09 -17.33 -12.34
C ASP A 18 -3.65 -16.40 -11.20
N LYS A 19 -2.34 -16.37 -10.91
CA LYS A 19 -1.73 -15.58 -9.83
C LYS A 19 -1.04 -14.31 -10.34
N ILE A 20 -1.02 -14.04 -11.65
CA ILE A 20 -0.53 -12.76 -12.17
C ILE A 20 -1.62 -11.71 -12.02
N ILE A 21 -1.34 -10.64 -11.29
CA ILE A 21 -2.25 -9.51 -11.13
C ILE A 21 -1.83 -8.40 -12.09
N PRO A 22 -2.72 -7.89 -12.96
CA PRO A 22 -2.40 -6.76 -13.81
C PRO A 22 -2.25 -5.48 -12.97
N GLY A 23 -1.11 -4.79 -13.09
CA GLY A 23 -0.83 -3.55 -12.35
C GLY A 23 0.65 -3.39 -11.99
N PRO A 24 0.99 -2.43 -11.11
CA PRO A 24 2.37 -2.16 -10.69
C PRO A 24 2.82 -3.14 -9.59
N PHE A 25 2.80 -4.43 -9.91
CA PHE A 25 3.25 -5.50 -9.03
C PHE A 25 4.69 -5.91 -9.37
N SER A 26 5.47 -6.20 -8.35
CA SER A 26 6.81 -6.77 -8.50
C SER A 26 6.81 -8.22 -8.01
N TYR A 27 7.47 -9.09 -8.76
CA TYR A 27 7.47 -10.54 -8.52
C TYR A 27 8.86 -11.00 -8.11
N PHE A 28 8.95 -11.76 -7.03
CA PHE A 28 10.23 -12.28 -6.54
C PHE A 28 10.17 -13.78 -6.31
N LEU A 29 11.29 -14.44 -6.51
CA LEU A 29 11.51 -15.83 -6.13
C LEU A 29 12.51 -15.89 -4.98
N CYS A 30 12.18 -16.67 -3.98
CA CYS A 30 13.05 -16.94 -2.84
C CYS A 30 13.80 -18.26 -3.06
N ASP A 31 14.99 -18.37 -2.46
CA ASP A 31 15.82 -19.58 -2.52
C ASP A 31 15.12 -20.84 -2.00
N ASN A 32 14.14 -20.68 -1.10
CA ASN A 32 13.30 -21.76 -0.54
C ASN A 32 12.13 -22.18 -1.45
N GLY A 33 12.04 -21.64 -2.67
CA GLY A 33 11.01 -21.99 -3.64
C GLY A 33 9.69 -21.22 -3.48
N LEU A 34 9.61 -20.28 -2.54
CA LEU A 34 8.45 -19.41 -2.36
C LEU A 34 8.44 -18.27 -3.39
N GLY A 35 7.25 -17.95 -3.89
CA GLY A 35 6.99 -16.79 -4.73
C GLY A 35 6.46 -15.64 -3.90
N LEU A 36 6.90 -14.42 -4.17
CA LEU A 36 6.39 -13.22 -3.53
C LEU A 36 5.79 -12.30 -4.59
N ILE A 37 4.61 -11.75 -4.30
CA ILE A 37 3.98 -10.68 -5.07
C ILE A 37 3.95 -9.44 -4.18
N LYS A 38 4.64 -8.39 -4.61
CA LYS A 38 4.65 -7.10 -3.91
C LYS A 38 3.74 -6.11 -4.63
N ASP A 39 2.74 -5.58 -3.91
CA ASP A 39 1.95 -4.44 -4.34
C ASP A 39 2.71 -3.15 -4.01
N ASN A 40 3.17 -2.43 -5.04
CA ASN A 40 3.92 -1.20 -4.85
C ASN A 40 3.07 0.01 -4.43
N ILE A 41 1.74 -0.05 -4.62
CA ILE A 41 0.81 1.01 -4.20
C ILE A 41 0.41 0.79 -2.75
N LYS A 42 -0.06 -0.42 -2.41
CA LYS A 42 -0.56 -0.74 -1.06
C LYS A 42 0.54 -1.12 -0.08
N LYS A 43 1.77 -1.32 -0.55
CA LYS A 43 2.92 -1.80 0.24
C LYS A 43 2.61 -3.12 0.97
N SER A 44 1.86 -4.00 0.33
CA SER A 44 1.55 -5.33 0.83
C SER A 44 2.35 -6.39 0.07
N ILE A 45 2.64 -7.52 0.72
CA ILE A 45 3.30 -8.67 0.12
C ILE A 45 2.39 -9.88 0.28
N GLU A 46 2.16 -10.59 -0.81
CA GLU A 46 1.47 -11.87 -0.83
C GLU A 46 2.51 -12.97 -1.08
N VAL A 47 2.49 -14.01 -0.23
CA VAL A 47 3.39 -15.16 -0.34
C VAL A 47 2.63 -16.30 -1.00
N LEU A 48 3.20 -16.85 -2.06
CA LEU A 48 2.68 -17.99 -2.78
C LEU A 48 3.64 -19.17 -2.62
N ALA A 49 3.12 -20.26 -2.06
CA ALA A 49 3.79 -21.55 -2.13
C ALA A 49 3.57 -22.14 -3.53
N ALA A 50 4.62 -22.70 -4.13
CA ALA A 50 4.48 -23.51 -5.32
C ALA A 50 3.60 -24.74 -4.99
N ALA A 51 2.79 -25.19 -5.95
CA ALA A 51 1.80 -26.26 -5.75
C ALA A 51 2.40 -27.61 -5.31
N GLU A 52 3.72 -27.77 -5.40
CA GLU A 52 4.45 -28.98 -4.97
C GLU A 52 5.03 -28.89 -3.54
N ILE A 53 4.87 -27.77 -2.84
CA ILE A 53 5.37 -27.63 -1.47
C ILE A 53 4.27 -28.11 -0.53
N SER A 54 4.45 -29.32 0.01
CA SER A 54 3.67 -29.84 1.13
C SER A 54 3.51 -28.78 2.21
N HIS A 55 2.40 -28.78 2.95
CA HIS A 55 2.17 -27.96 4.14
C HIS A 55 3.29 -28.14 5.19
N VAL A 56 4.44 -27.54 4.95
CA VAL A 56 5.52 -27.40 5.93
C VAL A 56 5.15 -26.14 6.67
N GLU A 57 4.75 -26.31 7.93
CA GLU A 57 4.66 -25.21 8.88
C GLU A 57 5.94 -24.38 8.77
N LEU A 58 5.80 -23.09 8.46
CA LEU A 58 6.92 -22.18 8.37
C LEU A 58 7.71 -22.27 9.68
N THR A 59 9.02 -22.46 9.56
CA THR A 59 9.85 -22.50 10.76
C THR A 59 9.89 -21.10 11.39
N LEU A 60 10.07 -21.04 12.71
CA LEU A 60 10.11 -19.77 13.46
C LEU A 60 11.23 -18.84 12.94
N GLU A 61 12.30 -19.43 12.39
CA GLU A 61 13.38 -18.71 11.72
C GLU A 61 12.95 -18.09 10.38
N ASP A 62 12.14 -18.81 9.58
CA ASP A 62 11.58 -18.30 8.32
C ASP A 62 10.59 -17.16 8.58
N GLU A 63 9.77 -17.27 9.63
CA GLU A 63 8.83 -16.20 10.04
C GLU A 63 9.58 -14.93 10.44
N LEU A 64 10.66 -15.05 11.22
CA LEU A 64 11.50 -13.91 11.60
C LEU A 64 12.21 -13.28 10.40
N ALA A 65 12.68 -14.09 9.45
CA ALA A 65 13.30 -13.61 8.22
C ALA A 65 12.29 -12.86 7.32
N LEU A 66 11.04 -13.34 7.24
CA LEU A 66 9.95 -12.66 6.53
C LEU A 66 9.57 -11.34 7.21
N LEU A 67 9.52 -11.33 8.55
CA LEU A 67 9.29 -10.11 9.33
C LEU A 67 10.39 -9.07 9.11
N SER A 68 11.67 -9.47 9.04
CA SER A 68 12.77 -8.54 8.75
C SER A 68 12.71 -7.99 7.32
N LEU A 69 12.19 -8.77 6.37
CA LEU A 69 11.98 -8.34 4.98
C LEU A 69 10.90 -7.24 4.89
N VAL A 70 9.88 -7.30 5.75
CA VAL A 70 8.79 -6.32 5.81
C VAL A 70 9.18 -5.08 6.62
N CYS A 71 9.86 -5.28 7.75
CA CYS A 71 10.18 -4.21 8.69
C CYS A 71 11.53 -3.54 8.45
N GLY A 72 12.37 -4.07 7.55
CA GLY A 72 13.75 -3.62 7.33
C GLY A 72 14.75 -4.31 8.26
N GLU A 73 16.03 -3.95 8.14
CA GLU A 73 17.07 -4.49 9.02
C GLU A 73 16.73 -4.25 10.50
N PHE A 74 16.92 -5.26 11.33
CA PHE A 74 16.73 -5.15 12.77
C PHE A 74 17.71 -4.11 13.32
N SER A 75 17.19 -2.94 13.69
CA SER A 75 17.95 -1.89 14.35
C SER A 75 17.82 -2.07 15.86
N GLU A 76 18.93 -2.37 16.53
CA GLU A 76 19.00 -2.49 17.99
C GLU A 76 18.64 -1.16 18.68
N GLU A 77 18.87 -0.04 17.98
CA GLU A 77 18.29 1.26 18.29
C GLU A 77 16.92 1.40 17.64
N ILE A 78 15.86 1.17 18.42
CA ILE A 78 14.52 1.61 18.04
C ILE A 78 14.55 3.14 18.04
N ILE A 79 14.68 3.75 16.85
CA ILE A 79 14.38 5.17 16.68
C ILE A 79 12.87 5.30 16.86
N ILE A 80 12.43 5.44 18.11
CA ILE A 80 11.05 5.78 18.42
C ILE A 80 10.82 7.12 17.71
N PRO A 81 9.95 7.19 16.68
CA PRO A 81 9.62 8.46 16.09
C PRO A 81 9.12 9.34 17.23
N LYS A 82 9.80 10.47 17.42
CA LYS A 82 9.52 11.44 18.49
C LYS A 82 8.02 11.66 18.46
N HIS A 83 7.34 11.12 19.47
CA HIS A 83 5.93 10.79 19.48
C HIS A 83 5.08 11.71 18.61
N ASP A 84 4.17 11.12 17.81
CA ASP A 84 2.95 11.82 17.42
C ASP A 84 2.32 12.34 18.72
N THR A 85 2.49 13.63 19.01
CA THR A 85 1.95 14.20 20.23
C THR A 85 0.45 14.44 20.02
N LEU A 86 -0.32 14.48 21.10
CA LEU A 86 -1.74 14.88 21.05
C LEU A 86 -1.92 16.21 20.28
N MET A 87 -0.94 17.11 20.42
CA MET A 87 -0.88 18.37 19.69
C MET A 87 -0.75 18.21 18.17
N ASP A 88 -0.01 17.20 17.69
CA ASP A 88 0.13 16.91 16.26
C ASP A 88 -1.14 16.29 15.66
N TYR A 89 -1.91 15.58 16.47
CA TYR A 89 -3.25 15.11 16.08
C TYR A 89 -4.23 16.29 15.96
N GLU A 90 -4.31 17.13 16.99
CA GLU A 90 -5.17 18.32 16.99
C GLU A 90 -4.81 19.29 15.85
N ALA A 91 -3.52 19.47 15.55
CA ALA A 91 -3.08 20.29 14.44
C ALA A 91 -3.51 19.73 13.08
N ARG A 92 -3.41 18.41 12.89
CA ARG A 92 -3.88 17.74 11.66
C ARG A 92 -5.38 17.83 11.50
N GLU A 93 -6.15 17.57 12.56
CA GLU A 93 -7.62 17.67 12.55
C GLU A 93 -8.08 19.11 12.23
N LYS A 94 -7.43 20.10 12.84
CA LYS A 94 -7.70 21.52 12.57
C LYS A 94 -7.32 21.94 11.15
N SER A 95 -6.25 21.38 10.58
CA SER A 95 -5.86 21.65 9.19
C SER A 95 -6.84 21.04 8.18
N THR A 96 -7.30 19.81 8.43
CA THR A 96 -8.23 19.08 7.55
C THR A 96 -9.62 19.73 7.56
N SER A 97 -10.12 20.14 8.73
CA SER A 97 -11.42 20.84 8.84
C SER A 97 -11.43 22.19 8.13
N ARG A 98 -10.32 22.94 8.16
CA ARG A 98 -10.17 24.20 7.43
C ARG A 98 -10.25 24.03 5.92
N ASN A 99 -9.61 22.99 5.38
CA ASN A 99 -9.67 22.68 3.95
C ASN A 99 -11.08 22.27 3.53
N GLN A 100 -11.77 21.48 4.36
CA GLN A 100 -13.14 21.05 4.08
C GLN A 100 -14.13 22.23 4.04
N ASN A 101 -14.08 23.15 5.00
CA ASN A 101 -14.94 24.34 5.00
C ASN A 101 -14.69 25.26 3.81
N THR A 102 -13.44 25.37 3.36
CA THR A 102 -13.07 26.17 2.18
C THR A 102 -13.63 25.55 0.89
N ILE A 103 -13.53 24.23 0.74
CA ILE A 103 -14.09 23.50 -0.40
C ILE A 103 -15.60 23.64 -0.45
N TRP A 104 -16.29 23.49 0.69
CA TRP A 104 -17.74 23.70 0.78
C TRP A 104 -18.15 25.14 0.45
N GLY A 105 -17.38 26.13 0.91
CA GLY A 105 -17.60 27.54 0.58
C GLY A 105 -17.50 27.81 -0.92
N LEU A 106 -16.48 27.27 -1.60
CA LEU A 106 -16.31 27.40 -3.04
C LEU A 106 -17.42 26.71 -3.84
N PHE A 107 -17.86 25.54 -3.39
CA PHE A 107 -18.95 24.82 -4.03
C PHE A 107 -20.27 25.60 -3.95
N PHE A 108 -20.57 26.18 -2.79
CA PHE A 108 -21.79 26.95 -2.59
C PHE A 108 -21.78 28.25 -3.41
N THR A 109 -20.65 28.96 -3.44
CA THR A 109 -20.53 30.19 -4.27
C THR A 109 -20.67 29.90 -5.75
N PHE A 110 -20.11 28.78 -6.23
CA PHE A 110 -20.29 28.33 -7.61
C PHE A 110 -21.77 28.10 -7.96
N ILE A 111 -22.53 27.41 -7.10
CA ILE A 111 -23.97 27.18 -7.30
C ILE A 111 -24.73 28.51 -7.34
N VAL A 112 -24.44 29.44 -6.43
CA VAL A 112 -25.10 30.75 -6.40
C VAL A 112 -24.83 31.53 -7.69
N ILE A 113 -23.59 31.52 -8.20
CA ILE A 113 -23.23 32.18 -9.46
C ILE A 113 -24.00 31.56 -10.63
N CYS A 114 -24.09 30.23 -10.72
CA CYS A 114 -24.87 29.54 -11.75
C CYS A 114 -26.35 29.92 -11.69
N LEU A 115 -26.94 29.99 -10.50
CA LEU A 115 -28.34 30.41 -10.33
C LEU A 115 -28.56 31.86 -10.78
N VAL A 116 -27.66 32.77 -10.42
CA VAL A 116 -27.73 34.18 -10.85
C VAL A 116 -27.65 34.29 -12.38
N ILE A 117 -26.75 33.54 -13.02
CA ILE A 117 -26.62 33.50 -14.48
C ILE A 117 -27.89 32.94 -15.12
N CYS A 118 -28.46 31.85 -14.61
CA CYS A 118 -29.70 31.29 -15.12
C CYS A 118 -30.86 32.28 -15.02
N VAL A 119 -31.01 32.98 -13.88
CA VAL A 119 -32.04 34.01 -13.69
C VAL A 119 -31.82 35.19 -14.64
N TYR A 120 -30.56 35.59 -14.87
CA TYR A 120 -30.24 36.67 -15.79
C TYR A 120 -30.54 36.32 -17.26
N ILE A 121 -30.28 35.08 -17.68
CA ILE A 121 -30.54 34.62 -19.06
C ILE A 121 -32.04 34.39 -19.32
N PHE A 122 -32.78 33.91 -18.32
CA PHE A 122 -34.23 33.63 -18.45
C PHE A 122 -35.13 34.83 -18.13
N ARG A 123 -34.55 35.99 -17.83
CA ARG A 123 -35.25 37.26 -17.68
C ARG A 123 -35.19 38.06 -18.96
#